data_AF-A0AAW2N7Y9-F1
#
_entry.id   AF-A0AAW2N7Y9-F1
#
_cell.length_a   1.000
_cell.length_b   1.000
_cell.length_c   1.000
_cell.angle_alpha   90.00
_cell.angle_beta   90.00
_cell.angle_gamma   90.00
#
_symmetry.space_group_name_H-M   'P 1'
#
loop_
_entity.id
_entity.type
_entity.pdbx_description
1 polymer ?
#
loop_
_entity_poly.entity_id
_entity_poly.type
_entity_poly.pdbx_seq_one_letter_code
_entity_poly.pdbx_strand_id
1 'polypeptide(L)'
;MDLPEEAASATSSFGDHHQARRIICTTGCGRPINVCLCHTLPSTPLPTAAKIVILHHPHERRHKLATVPLLSRCLLNCEIIVGRKLKYGQSKLLDSLHDLVCENPNLPLGRALYLFPGMLLTSN
;
A
#
# COMPACT_ATOMS: atom_id res chain seq x y z
N MET A 1 68.83 -10.27 18.19
CA MET A 1 68.55 -9.64 19.50
C MET A 1 68.58 -8.15 19.26
N ASP A 2 67.53 -7.36 19.23
CA ASP A 2 66.08 -7.50 19.47
C ASP A 2 65.43 -6.26 18.82
N LEU A 3 64.20 -6.38 18.30
CA LEU A 3 63.26 -5.29 17.96
C LEU A 3 62.84 -4.52 19.23
N PRO A 4 62.12 -3.37 19.20
CA PRO A 4 61.15 -2.88 18.17
C PRO A 4 61.31 -1.38 17.80
N GLU A 5 60.91 -0.82 16.65
CA GLU A 5 59.60 -0.68 15.98
C GLU A 5 58.50 0.01 16.82
N GLU A 6 58.61 1.34 16.94
CA GLU A 6 57.61 2.26 17.48
C GLU A 6 56.40 2.36 16.54
N ALA A 7 55.27 1.86 17.03
CA ALA A 7 54.00 1.84 16.32
C ALA A 7 53.42 3.26 16.17
N ALA A 8 53.23 3.68 14.92
CA ALA A 8 52.44 4.85 14.58
C ALA A 8 51.00 4.70 15.09
N SER A 9 50.63 5.59 15.99
CA SER A 9 49.27 5.76 16.50
C SER A 9 48.36 6.27 15.37
N ALA A 10 47.71 5.33 14.69
CA ALA A 10 46.58 5.61 13.82
C ALA A 10 45.30 5.25 14.58
N THR A 11 44.79 6.16 15.39
CA THR A 11 43.42 6.10 15.89
C THR A 11 42.48 6.34 14.71
N SER A 12 42.16 5.28 13.98
CA SER A 12 41.02 5.28 13.07
C SER A 12 39.77 5.31 13.94
N SER A 13 39.28 6.52 14.19
CA SER A 13 37.90 6.71 14.62
C SER A 13 37.00 6.22 13.49
N PHE A 14 36.73 4.92 13.49
CA PHE A 14 35.58 4.35 12.79
C PHE A 14 34.36 4.96 13.44
N GLY A 15 33.92 6.08 12.88
CA GLY A 15 32.62 6.67 13.17
C GLY A 15 31.58 5.60 12.94
N ASP A 16 31.05 5.11 14.05
CA ASP A 16 29.95 4.17 14.10
C ASP A 16 28.74 4.88 13.48
N HIS A 17 28.57 4.71 12.17
CA HIS A 17 27.36 5.12 11.46
C HIS A 17 26.23 4.17 11.84
N HIS A 18 25.81 4.23 13.10
CA HIS A 18 24.53 3.73 13.55
C HIS A 18 23.46 4.54 12.81
N GLN A 19 23.07 4.04 11.63
CA GLN A 19 22.00 4.61 10.84
C GLN A 19 20.72 4.50 11.67
N ALA A 20 20.36 5.59 12.35
CA ALA A 20 19.19 5.65 13.20
C ALA A 20 17.97 5.12 12.44
N ARG A 21 17.27 4.15 13.02
CA ARG A 21 16.10 3.52 12.39
C ARG A 21 15.08 4.61 12.09
N ARG A 22 14.66 4.70 10.83
CA ARG A 22 13.66 5.69 10.39
C ARG A 22 12.38 5.56 11.21
N ILE A 23 11.94 6.66 11.82
CA ILE A 23 10.69 6.72 12.57
C ILE A 23 9.51 6.60 11.59
N ILE A 24 8.56 5.73 11.90
CA ILE A 24 7.38 5.43 11.06
C ILE A 24 6.16 6.18 11.59
N CYS A 25 5.30 6.61 10.67
CA CYS A 25 4.07 7.32 10.99
C CYS A 25 3.12 6.46 11.84
N THR A 26 2.66 7.03 12.95
CA THR A 26 1.77 6.40 13.95
C THR A 26 0.30 6.41 13.56
N THR A 27 -0.11 7.23 12.58
CA THR A 27 -1.50 7.29 12.09
C THR A 27 -1.89 6.07 11.23
N GLY A 28 -0.94 5.16 10.99
CA GLY A 28 -1.19 3.86 10.37
C GLY A 28 -0.90 3.76 8.87
N CYS A 29 -0.39 4.81 8.22
CA CYS A 29 -0.03 4.72 6.79
C CYS A 29 1.29 3.96 6.52
N GLY A 30 2.10 3.72 7.55
CA GLY A 30 3.35 2.95 7.46
C GLY A 30 4.51 3.64 6.74
N ARG A 31 4.37 4.91 6.34
CA ARG A 31 5.43 5.74 5.74
C ARG A 31 6.41 6.25 6.80
N PRO A 32 7.70 6.44 6.48
CA PRO A 32 8.59 7.24 7.31
C PRO A 32 8.03 8.66 7.51
N ILE A 33 8.21 9.24 8.70
CA ILE A 33 7.59 10.53 9.07
C ILE A 33 7.96 11.65 8.09
N ASN A 34 9.21 11.71 7.64
CA ASN A 34 9.72 12.77 6.76
C ASN A 34 9.09 12.80 5.35
N VAL A 35 8.43 11.72 4.92
CA VAL A 35 7.75 11.61 3.61
C VAL A 35 6.26 11.25 3.78
N CYS A 36 5.75 11.41 5.00
CA CYS A 36 4.38 11.08 5.32
C CYS A 36 3.43 12.20 4.88
N LEU A 37 2.36 11.82 4.19
CA LEU A 37 1.33 12.75 3.71
C LEU A 37 0.07 12.75 4.60
N CYS A 38 0.07 12.04 5.73
CA CYS A 38 -1.12 11.96 6.59
C CYS A 38 -1.61 13.31 7.10
N HIS A 39 -0.72 14.29 7.24
CA HIS A 39 -1.05 15.64 7.69
C HIS A 39 -1.86 16.44 6.65
N THR A 40 -1.83 16.06 5.38
CA THR A 40 -2.61 16.72 4.30
C THR A 40 -3.91 15.99 3.98
N LEU A 41 -4.15 14.81 4.58
CA LEU A 41 -5.37 14.07 4.34
C LEU A 41 -6.56 14.77 4.99
N PRO A 42 -7.77 14.65 4.41
CA PRO A 42 -8.96 15.20 5.03
C PRO A 42 -9.16 14.60 6.42
N SER A 43 -9.48 15.45 7.40
CA SER A 43 -9.69 15.02 8.80
C SER A 43 -10.86 14.03 8.92
N THR A 44 -11.86 14.17 8.05
CA THR A 44 -12.99 13.24 7.90
C THR A 44 -12.91 12.55 6.53
N PRO A 45 -12.98 11.21 6.46
CA PRO A 45 -12.98 10.52 5.17
C PRO A 45 -14.17 10.96 4.30
N LEU A 46 -13.93 11.05 3.00
CA LEU A 46 -14.88 11.53 2.01
C LEU A 46 -15.95 10.46 1.72
N PRO A 47 -17.23 10.85 1.63
CA PRO A 47 -18.27 9.97 1.12
C PRO A 47 -18.12 9.79 -0.39
N THR A 48 -18.48 8.60 -0.89
CA THR A 48 -18.56 8.32 -2.32
C THR A 48 -19.89 7.68 -2.64
N ALA A 49 -20.48 8.05 -3.78
CA ALA A 49 -21.74 7.46 -4.26
C ALA A 49 -21.57 5.97 -4.62
N ALA A 50 -20.38 5.58 -5.06
CA ALA A 50 -20.03 4.19 -5.33
C ALA A 50 -19.21 3.58 -4.19
N LYS A 51 -19.31 2.25 -4.05
CA LYS A 51 -18.39 1.44 -3.25
C LYS A 51 -17.12 1.19 -4.07
N ILE A 52 -15.98 1.58 -3.53
CA ILE A 52 -14.66 1.41 -4.15
C ILE A 52 -14.04 0.13 -3.59
N VAL A 53 -13.67 -0.78 -4.48
CA VAL A 53 -12.94 -2.00 -4.11
C VAL A 53 -11.61 -2.00 -4.84
N ILE A 54 -10.52 -2.09 -4.08
CA ILE A 54 -9.15 -2.05 -4.59
C ILE A 54 -8.55 -3.44 -4.43
N LEU A 55 -8.23 -4.09 -5.56
CA LEU A 55 -7.36 -5.26 -5.56
C LEU A 55 -5.90 -4.78 -5.44
N HIS A 56 -5.32 -4.94 -4.25
CA HIS A 56 -3.97 -4.49 -3.97
C HIS A 56 -2.98 -5.66 -4.10
N HIS A 57 -2.05 -5.55 -5.05
CA HIS A 57 -1.09 -6.62 -5.30
C HIS A 57 -0.17 -6.83 -4.07
N PRO A 58 0.17 -8.08 -3.69
CA PRO A 58 1.05 -8.34 -2.54
C PRO A 58 2.45 -7.71 -2.65
N HIS A 59 2.95 -7.47 -3.86
CA HIS A 59 4.21 -6.74 -4.07
C HIS A 59 4.02 -5.25 -3.81
N GLU A 60 2.99 -4.61 -4.39
CA GLU A 60 2.65 -3.19 -4.19
C GLU A 60 2.50 -2.84 -2.70
N ARG A 61 1.90 -3.73 -1.91
CA ARG A 61 1.72 -3.55 -0.45
C ARG A 61 3.03 -3.35 0.29
N ARG A 62 4.15 -3.88 -0.21
CA ARG A 62 5.48 -3.74 0.41
C ARG A 62 6.10 -2.37 0.15
N HIS A 63 5.62 -1.63 -0.84
CA HIS A 63 6.14 -0.31 -1.16
C HIS A 63 5.69 0.68 -0.08
N LYS A 64 6.67 1.22 0.66
CA LYS A 64 6.43 2.19 1.72
C LYS A 64 5.72 3.45 1.23
N LEU A 65 5.85 3.78 -0.05
CA LEU A 65 5.23 4.94 -0.68
C LEU A 65 3.97 4.59 -1.51
N ALA A 66 3.35 3.42 -1.27
CA ALA A 66 2.09 3.06 -1.90
C ALA A 66 0.99 4.09 -1.56
N THR A 67 0.13 4.37 -2.53
CA THR A 67 -1.01 5.31 -2.40
C THR A 67 -2.21 4.68 -1.72
N VAL A 68 -2.38 3.35 -1.84
CA VAL A 68 -3.52 2.62 -1.27
C VAL A 68 -3.70 2.85 0.24
N PRO A 69 -2.65 2.82 1.10
CA PRO A 69 -2.80 3.15 2.53
C PRO A 69 -3.28 4.58 2.82
N LEU A 70 -3.06 5.52 1.91
CA LEU A 70 -3.59 6.89 2.04
C LEU A 70 -5.06 6.91 1.59
N LEU A 71 -5.39 6.26 0.47
CA LEU A 71 -6.76 6.20 -0.06
C LEU A 71 -7.75 5.59 0.93
N SER A 72 -7.39 4.50 1.61
CA SER A 72 -8.27 3.88 2.62
C SER A 72 -8.54 4.76 3.84
N ARG A 73 -7.75 5.83 4.05
CA ARG A 73 -7.98 6.83 5.09
C ARG A 73 -8.84 7.99 4.60
N CYS A 74 -8.87 8.23 3.29
CA CYS A 74 -9.57 9.35 2.69
C CYS A 74 -11.00 9.01 2.25
N LEU A 75 -11.40 7.74 2.22
CA LEU A 75 -12.66 7.30 1.61
C LEU A 75 -13.47 6.45 2.60
N LEU A 76 -14.75 6.78 2.80
CA LEU A 76 -15.65 6.01 3.68
C LEU A 76 -16.01 4.64 3.07
N ASN A 77 -16.30 4.61 1.78
CA ASN A 77 -16.79 3.42 1.08
C ASN A 77 -15.67 2.72 0.31
N CYS A 78 -14.53 2.47 0.96
CA CYS A 78 -13.37 1.82 0.34
C CYS A 78 -13.07 0.47 1.01
N GLU A 79 -12.88 -0.57 0.21
CA GLU A 79 -12.45 -1.90 0.64
C GLU A 79 -11.18 -2.31 -0.10
N ILE A 80 -10.22 -2.92 0.60
CA ILE A 80 -8.97 -3.38 0.01
C ILE A 80 -8.90 -4.90 0.11
N ILE A 81 -8.77 -5.55 -1.03
CA ILE A 81 -8.57 -7.00 -1.14
C ILE A 81 -7.12 -7.22 -1.54
N VAL A 82 -6.36 -7.97 -0.74
CA VAL A 82 -4.95 -8.25 -1.06
C VAL A 82 -4.87 -9.54 -1.86
N GLY A 83 -4.39 -9.45 -3.11
CA GLY A 83 -4.32 -10.60 -3.99
C GLY A 83 -3.74 -10.28 -5.36
N ARG A 84 -3.37 -11.32 -6.11
CA ARG A 84 -2.94 -11.17 -7.51
C ARG A 84 -4.11 -11.19 -8.49
N LYS A 85 -5.20 -11.83 -8.08
CA LYS A 85 -6.44 -11.99 -8.83
C LYS A 85 -7.56 -11.88 -7.82
N LEU A 86 -8.70 -11.37 -8.28
CA LEU A 86 -9.93 -11.40 -7.52
C LEU A 86 -10.54 -12.80 -7.62
N LYS A 87 -10.83 -13.43 -6.47
CA LYS A 87 -11.45 -14.76 -6.40
C LYS A 87 -12.65 -14.73 -5.46
N TYR A 88 -13.60 -15.62 -5.69
CA TYR A 88 -14.69 -15.88 -4.76
C TYR A 88 -14.14 -16.33 -3.39
N GLY A 89 -14.79 -15.91 -2.31
CA GLY A 89 -14.39 -16.13 -0.92
C GLY A 89 -13.41 -15.10 -0.37
N GLN A 90 -13.01 -14.10 -1.16
CA GLN A 90 -12.04 -13.07 -0.73
C GLN A 90 -12.71 -11.77 -0.25
N SER A 91 -13.98 -11.55 -0.56
CA SER A 91 -14.74 -10.39 -0.10
C SER A 91 -16.22 -10.73 -0.04
N LYS A 92 -16.78 -10.65 1.17
CA LYS A 92 -18.20 -10.92 1.41
C LYS A 92 -19.10 -10.09 0.49
N LEU A 93 -18.74 -8.82 0.26
CA LEU A 93 -19.48 -7.95 -0.63
C LEU A 93 -19.54 -8.51 -2.06
N LEU A 94 -18.38 -8.86 -2.60
CA LEU A 94 -18.29 -9.35 -3.98
C LEU A 94 -18.87 -10.75 -4.12
N ASP A 95 -18.72 -11.59 -3.09
CA ASP A 95 -19.29 -12.93 -3.03
C ASP A 95 -20.84 -12.84 -3.03
N SER A 96 -21.42 -11.98 -2.19
CA SER A 96 -22.88 -11.75 -2.18
C SER A 96 -23.39 -11.19 -3.50
N LEU A 97 -22.65 -10.29 -4.14
CA LEU A 97 -23.03 -9.79 -5.47
C LEU A 97 -22.96 -10.90 -6.51
N HIS A 98 -21.91 -11.73 -6.47
CA HIS A 98 -21.74 -12.87 -7.38
C HIS A 98 -22.88 -13.88 -7.24
N ASP A 99 -23.20 -14.29 -6.01
CA ASP A 99 -24.27 -15.26 -5.73
C ASP A 99 -25.63 -14.75 -6.19
N LEU A 100 -25.90 -13.46 -5.95
CA LEU A 100 -27.11 -12.81 -6.40
C LEU A 100 -27.28 -12.87 -7.93
N VAL A 101 -26.19 -12.72 -8.70
CA VAL A 101 -26.22 -12.86 -10.17
C VAL A 101 -26.48 -14.32 -10.57
N CYS A 102 -25.83 -15.27 -9.90
CA CYS A 102 -25.99 -16.69 -10.19
C CYS A 102 -27.43 -17.16 -9.96
N GLU A 103 -28.07 -16.68 -8.89
CA GLU A 103 -29.48 -16.98 -8.59
C GLU A 103 -30.46 -16.21 -9.49
N ASN A 104 -30.09 -15.01 -9.94
CA ASN A 104 -30.95 -14.12 -10.72
C ASN A 104 -30.20 -13.57 -11.95
N PRO A 105 -30.05 -14.36 -13.03
CA PRO A 105 -29.22 -13.98 -14.17
C PRO A 105 -29.72 -12.75 -14.95
N ASN A 106 -31.00 -12.38 -14.78
CA ASN A 106 -31.60 -11.20 -15.41
C ASN A 106 -31.62 -9.97 -14.49
N LEU A 107 -31.00 -10.04 -13.30
CA LEU A 107 -31.01 -8.93 -12.37
C LEU A 107 -30.19 -7.75 -12.93
N PRO A 108 -30.75 -6.54 -12.99
CA PRO A 108 -29.98 -5.36 -13.32
C PRO A 108 -29.08 -5.00 -12.13
N LEU A 109 -27.83 -5.46 -12.15
CA LEU A 109 -26.83 -5.01 -11.18
C LEU A 109 -26.49 -3.54 -11.41
N GLY A 110 -26.17 -2.84 -10.33
CA GLY A 110 -25.61 -1.49 -10.40
C GLY A 110 -24.40 -1.45 -11.33
N ARG A 111 -24.19 -0.32 -12.01
CA ARG A 111 -23.08 -0.14 -12.95
C ARG A 111 -21.75 -0.34 -12.22
N ALA A 112 -20.98 -1.35 -12.62
CA ALA A 112 -19.61 -1.57 -12.17
C ALA A 112 -18.62 -0.93 -13.17
N LEU A 113 -17.63 -0.20 -12.66
CA LEU A 113 -16.52 0.34 -13.45
C LEU A 113 -15.22 -0.35 -13.02
N TYR A 114 -14.54 -0.98 -13.97
CA TYR A 114 -13.25 -1.63 -13.74
C TYR A 114 -12.12 -0.70 -14.18
N LEU A 115 -11.26 -0.34 -13.23
CA LEU A 115 -10.06 0.47 -13.50
C LEU A 115 -8.84 -0.44 -13.34
N PHE A 116 -8.19 -0.76 -14.46
CA PHE A 116 -6.91 -1.48 -14.45
C PHE A 116 -5.75 -0.49 -14.62
N PRO A 117 -4.60 -0.72 -13.94
CA PRO A 117 -3.40 0.06 -14.19
C PRO A 117 -2.89 -0.24 -15.61
N GLY A 118 -3.10 0.72 -16.52
CA GLY A 118 -2.43 0.85 -17.81
C GLY A 118 -2.43 -0.40 -18.69
N MET A 119 -3.50 -0.62 -19.46
CA MET A 119 -3.26 -1.14 -20.81
C MET A 119 -2.69 0.03 -21.61
N LEU A 120 -1.35 0.10 -21.71
CA LEU A 120 -0.79 0.70 -22.91
C LEU A 120 -1.29 -0.19 -24.04
N LEU A 121 -2.28 0.30 -24.79
CA LEU A 121 -2.64 -0.23 -26.09
C LEU A 121 -1.40 -0.08 -26.97
N THR A 122 -0.48 -1.05 -26.92
CA THR A 122 0.52 -1.18 -27.97
C THR A 122 -0.17 -1.86 -29.14
N SER A 123 -0.85 -1.06 -29.96
CA SER A 123 -1.17 -1.43 -31.33
C SER A 123 0.13 -1.68 -32.08
N ASN A 124 0.29 -2.87 -32.65
CA ASN A 124 1.26 -3.15 -33.71
C ASN A 124 0.50 -3.83 -34.84
#